data_AF-A0A094HGN2-F1
#
_entry.id   AF-A0A094HGN2-F1
#
_cell.length_a   1.000
_cell.length_b   1.000
_cell.length_c   1.000
_cell.angle_alpha   90.00
_cell.angle_beta   90.00
_cell.angle_gamma   90.00
#
_symmetry.space_group_name_H-M   'P 1'
#
loop_
_entity.id
_entity.type
_entity.pdbx_description
1 polymer ?
#
loop_
_entity_poly.entity_id
_entity_poly.type
_entity_poly.pdbx_seq_one_letter_code
_entity_poly.pdbx_strand_id
1 'polypeptide(L)'
;MWSKIYAAHLSPKSPLYSLQPATSAASDPDYGVSAPTAQYRWMQIFENKGAAMGCSNPHPHGQVWTTTGTPEEPGQELEQLQKYRCEHAGHNLLADYAKLEMEKEERIVFQNASFLVVCPWWAVWPFETLVLAKSHKRALVDLDDAEKLDFAEAIAEVTRRYDNLFETSFPYSSGIHQAPLEGTEEEINASHLHMHFYPPLLRSAT
;
A
#
# COMPACT_ATOMS: atom_id res chain seq x y z
N MET A 1 9.90 1.95 -9.02
CA MET A 1 10.18 3.32 -8.52
C MET A 1 9.89 3.45 -7.02
N TRP A 2 8.67 3.16 -6.55
CA TRP A 2 8.28 3.31 -5.14
C TRP A 2 9.20 2.62 -4.13
N SER A 3 9.58 1.35 -4.36
CA SER A 3 10.50 0.65 -3.46
C SER A 3 11.86 1.35 -3.33
N LYS A 4 12.37 1.99 -4.39
CA LYS A 4 13.63 2.76 -4.36
C LYS A 4 13.48 4.04 -3.53
N ILE A 5 12.36 4.76 -3.70
CA ILE A 5 12.07 5.98 -2.93
C ILE A 5 11.94 5.65 -1.45
N TYR A 6 11.16 4.63 -1.10
CA TYR A 6 10.98 4.17 0.27
C TYR A 6 12.31 3.71 0.89
N ALA A 7 13.09 2.90 0.17
CA ALA A 7 14.42 2.47 0.60
C ALA A 7 15.34 3.68 0.90
N ALA A 8 15.37 4.70 0.04
CA ALA A 8 16.24 5.87 0.26
C ALA A 8 15.90 6.71 1.51
N HIS A 9 14.68 6.57 2.06
CA HIS A 9 14.22 7.32 3.24
C HIS A 9 14.16 6.49 4.52
N LEU A 10 14.47 5.19 4.42
CA LEU A 10 14.36 4.23 5.49
C LEU A 10 15.43 4.51 6.56
N SER A 11 15.02 4.60 7.82
CA SER A 11 15.95 4.86 8.92
C SER A 11 17.01 3.75 9.01
N PRO A 12 18.31 4.08 9.19
CA PRO A 12 19.36 3.09 9.46
C PRO A 12 19.11 2.20 10.69
N LYS A 13 18.21 2.61 11.59
CA LYS A 13 17.82 1.85 12.77
C LYS A 13 16.69 0.85 12.52
N SER A 14 16.00 0.97 11.39
CA SER A 14 14.89 0.07 11.05
C SER A 14 15.41 -1.33 10.73
N PRO A 15 14.73 -2.41 11.16
CA PRO A 15 15.11 -3.76 10.76
C PRO A 15 15.01 -3.98 9.24
N LEU A 16 14.23 -3.15 8.53
CA LEU A 16 14.11 -3.20 7.07
C LEU A 16 15.28 -2.56 6.33
N TYR A 17 16.18 -1.85 7.01
CA TYR A 17 17.30 -1.15 6.37
C TYR A 17 18.25 -2.11 5.65
N SER A 18 18.41 -3.32 6.19
CA SER A 18 19.25 -4.37 5.59
C SER A 18 18.71 -4.90 4.25
N LEU A 19 17.44 -4.66 3.94
CA LEU A 19 16.76 -5.12 2.73
C LEU A 19 16.83 -4.11 1.59
N GLN A 20 17.53 -2.99 1.79
CA GLN A 20 17.74 -2.03 0.73
C GLN A 20 18.51 -2.68 -0.43
N PRO A 21 18.05 -2.51 -1.69
CA PRO A 21 18.80 -3.00 -2.83
C PRO A 21 20.18 -2.32 -2.87
N ALA A 22 21.25 -3.06 -3.18
CA ALA A 22 22.62 -2.56 -3.20
C ALA A 22 22.82 -1.31 -4.09
N THR A 23 21.90 -1.06 -5.03
CA THR A 23 21.86 0.11 -5.90
C THR A 23 21.19 1.34 -5.27
N SER A 24 20.67 1.31 -4.04
CA SER A 24 20.04 2.47 -3.39
C SER A 24 21.06 3.55 -3.00
N ALA A 25 22.34 3.20 -2.88
CA ALA A 25 23.43 4.12 -2.57
C ALA A 25 23.97 4.90 -3.79
N ALA A 26 23.65 4.48 -5.01
CA ALA A 26 24.05 5.15 -6.23
C ALA A 26 22.82 5.76 -6.90
N SER A 27 22.85 7.07 -7.12
CA SER A 27 21.84 7.80 -7.88
C SER A 27 21.50 7.06 -9.17
N ASP A 28 20.31 6.49 -9.24
CA ASP A 28 19.74 6.01 -10.48
C ASP A 28 19.65 7.20 -11.44
N PRO A 29 20.36 7.19 -12.58
CA PRO A 29 20.44 8.34 -13.47
C PRO A 29 19.06 8.76 -14.02
N ASP A 30 18.08 7.86 -14.01
CA ASP A 30 16.74 8.13 -14.54
C ASP A 30 15.78 8.77 -13.51
N TYR A 31 16.07 8.69 -12.20
CA TYR A 31 15.09 9.10 -11.17
C TYR A 31 15.63 9.92 -9.98
N GLY A 32 16.94 10.19 -9.89
CA GLY A 32 17.49 11.25 -9.04
C GLY A 32 17.00 11.29 -7.59
N VAL A 33 16.71 10.14 -6.96
CA VAL A 33 16.24 10.09 -5.57
C VAL A 33 17.42 10.37 -4.65
N SER A 34 17.47 11.56 -4.06
CA SER A 34 18.46 11.90 -3.04
C SER A 34 18.01 11.41 -1.66
N ALA A 35 18.98 11.11 -0.80
CA ALA A 35 18.71 10.88 0.62
C ALA A 35 18.06 12.12 1.25
N PRO A 36 17.11 11.95 2.19
CA PRO A 36 16.49 13.09 2.86
C PRO A 36 17.50 13.80 3.77
N THR A 37 17.34 15.11 3.94
CA THR A 37 18.20 15.93 4.82
C THR A 37 17.87 15.76 6.32
N ALA A 38 16.72 15.15 6.62
CA ALA A 38 16.27 14.80 7.97
C ALA A 38 15.58 13.45 7.94
N GLN A 39 15.57 12.74 9.08
CA GLN A 39 14.81 11.51 9.20
C GLN A 39 13.32 11.84 9.38
N TYR A 40 12.48 11.19 8.59
CA TYR A 40 11.02 11.26 8.71
C TYR A 40 10.48 9.94 9.24
N ARG A 41 9.28 9.98 9.82
CA ARG A 41 8.62 8.82 10.44
C ARG A 41 7.76 8.05 9.45
N TRP A 42 7.05 8.74 8.56
CA TRP A 42 6.09 8.13 7.64
C TRP A 42 6.29 8.58 6.20
N MET A 43 5.99 7.67 5.25
CA MET A 43 5.93 7.95 3.83
C MET A 43 4.58 7.50 3.29
N GLN A 44 3.75 8.46 2.88
CA GLN A 44 2.49 8.19 2.21
C GLN A 44 2.69 8.25 0.70
N ILE A 45 2.52 7.11 0.03
CA ILE A 45 2.46 7.02 -1.43
C ILE A 45 0.98 6.92 -1.81
N PHE A 46 0.50 7.81 -2.67
CA PHE A 46 -0.91 7.86 -3.04
C PHE A 46 -1.14 8.43 -4.45
N GLU A 47 -2.32 8.18 -5.00
CA GLU A 47 -2.77 8.72 -6.28
C GLU A 47 -4.20 9.25 -6.13
N ASN A 48 -4.47 10.41 -6.74
CA ASN A 48 -5.82 10.94 -6.91
C ASN A 48 -6.13 11.01 -8.41
N LYS A 49 -6.98 10.10 -8.90
CA LYS A 49 -7.40 10.02 -10.30
C LYS A 49 -8.76 10.67 -10.50
N GLY A 50 -8.83 11.57 -11.49
CA GLY A 50 -10.07 12.21 -11.94
C GLY A 50 -10.46 13.46 -11.15
N ALA A 51 -11.16 14.38 -11.83
CA ALA A 51 -11.56 15.67 -11.25
C ALA A 51 -12.46 15.52 -10.01
N ALA A 52 -13.28 14.46 -9.97
CA ALA A 52 -14.13 14.14 -8.82
C ALA A 52 -13.34 13.88 -7.52
N MET A 53 -12.05 13.49 -7.63
CA MET A 53 -11.16 13.24 -6.49
C MET A 53 -10.15 14.37 -6.28
N GLY A 54 -10.43 15.58 -6.79
CA GLY A 54 -9.59 16.76 -6.60
C GLY A 54 -8.32 16.79 -7.45
N CYS A 55 -8.22 15.96 -8.50
CA CYS A 55 -7.11 15.99 -9.44
C CYS A 55 -7.18 17.26 -10.31
N SER A 56 -6.17 18.13 -10.21
CA SER A 56 -6.11 19.41 -10.93
C SER A 56 -5.36 19.34 -12.27
N ASN A 57 -4.57 18.28 -12.48
CA ASN A 57 -3.81 18.05 -13.72
C ASN A 57 -4.20 16.69 -14.33
N PRO A 58 -4.70 16.63 -15.58
CA PRO A 58 -5.16 15.38 -16.19
C PRO A 58 -4.03 14.39 -16.54
N HIS A 59 -2.75 14.78 -16.44
CA HIS A 59 -1.63 13.87 -16.65
C HIS A 59 -1.58 12.79 -15.55
N PRO A 60 -1.39 11.49 -15.86
CA PRO A 60 -1.26 10.45 -14.85
C PRO A 60 -0.06 10.71 -13.91
N HIS A 61 -0.33 10.90 -12.62
CA HIS A 61 0.72 11.12 -11.62
C HIS A 61 0.29 10.63 -10.24
N GLY A 62 1.24 10.07 -9.50
CA GLY A 62 1.12 9.83 -8.06
C GLY A 62 1.85 10.90 -7.26
N GLN A 63 1.64 10.89 -5.96
CA GLN A 63 2.29 11.78 -4.99
C GLN A 63 2.95 10.96 -3.88
N VAL A 64 4.03 11.49 -3.32
CA VAL A 64 4.71 10.93 -2.16
C VAL A 64 4.89 12.05 -1.13
N TRP A 65 4.32 11.88 0.05
CA TRP A 65 4.48 12.80 1.18
C TRP A 65 5.25 12.12 2.30
N THR A 66 6.23 12.81 2.87
CA THR A 66 6.96 12.35 4.06
C THR A 66 6.66 13.26 5.24
N THR A 67 6.35 12.67 6.40
CA THR A 67 5.93 13.41 7.59
C THR A 67 6.75 13.02 8.82
N THR A 68 6.93 13.97 9.74
CA THR A 68 7.66 13.76 11.00
C THR A 68 6.86 12.91 12.00
N GLY A 69 5.53 12.92 11.91
CA GLY A 69 4.63 12.03 12.66
C GLY A 69 3.95 11.01 11.75
N THR A 70 3.31 10.01 12.36
CA THR A 70 2.40 9.09 11.64
C THR A 70 1.06 9.80 11.42
N PRO A 71 0.49 9.78 10.20
CA PRO A 71 -0.86 10.28 9.95
C PRO A 71 -1.92 9.50 10.75
N GLU A 72 -3.10 10.08 10.91
CA GLU A 72 -4.14 9.55 11.81
C GLU A 72 -4.60 8.14 11.43
N GLU A 73 -5.03 7.91 10.19
CA GLU A 73 -5.57 6.62 9.73
C GLU A 73 -4.51 5.49 9.80
N PRO A 74 -3.30 5.61 9.21
CA PRO A 74 -2.25 4.61 9.41
C PRO A 74 -1.78 4.48 10.88
N GLY A 75 -1.92 5.54 11.68
CA GLY A 75 -1.59 5.51 13.11
C GLY A 75 -2.56 4.63 13.90
N GLN A 76 -3.86 4.81 13.69
CA GLN A 76 -4.91 3.98 14.29
C GLN A 76 -4.82 2.53 13.82
N GLU A 77 -4.57 2.33 12.52
CA GLU A 77 -4.36 1.00 11.95
C GLU A 77 -3.17 0.29 12.61
N LEU A 78 -2.02 0.96 12.70
CA LEU A 78 -0.81 0.40 13.31
C LEU A 78 -1.01 0.05 14.80
N GLU A 79 -1.82 0.82 15.53
CA GLU A 79 -2.20 0.46 16.90
C GLU A 79 -2.98 -0.85 16.95
N GLN A 80 -3.97 -1.03 16.07
CA GLN A 80 -4.76 -2.27 16.02
C GLN A 80 -3.95 -3.46 15.52
N LEU A 81 -3.04 -3.27 14.56
CA LEU A 81 -2.13 -4.32 14.10
C LEU A 81 -1.22 -4.81 15.23
N GLN A 82 -0.62 -3.91 16.01
CA GLN A 82 0.21 -4.26 17.17
C GLN A 82 -0.61 -4.98 18.24
N LYS A 83 -1.81 -4.45 18.55
CA LYS A 83 -2.70 -5.08 19.52
C LYS A 83 -3.06 -6.51 19.11
N TYR A 84 -3.48 -6.71 17.86
CA TYR A 84 -3.80 -8.04 17.34
C TYR A 84 -2.61 -8.98 17.44
N ARG A 85 -1.43 -8.52 17.02
CA ARG A 85 -0.19 -9.30 17.08
C ARG A 85 0.14 -9.75 18.50
N CYS A 86 0.00 -8.86 19.47
CA CYS A 86 0.18 -9.16 20.89
C CYS A 86 -0.84 -10.21 21.40
N GLU A 87 -2.11 -10.03 21.06
CA GLU A 87 -3.21 -10.90 21.51
C GLU A 87 -3.23 -12.28 20.83
N HIS A 88 -2.64 -12.41 19.64
CA HIS A 88 -2.70 -13.62 18.81
C HIS A 88 -1.32 -14.26 18.60
N ALA A 89 -0.50 -14.28 19.65
CA ALA A 89 0.79 -15.00 19.68
C ALA A 89 1.74 -14.66 18.50
N GLY A 90 1.76 -13.40 18.07
CA GLY A 90 2.62 -12.94 16.99
C GLY A 90 2.07 -13.21 15.59
N HIS A 91 0.77 -13.48 15.44
CA HIS A 91 0.11 -13.52 14.14
C HIS A 91 -0.11 -12.10 13.58
N ASN A 92 -0.35 -12.00 12.27
CA ASN A 92 -0.55 -10.73 11.59
C ASN A 92 -2.00 -10.63 11.10
N LEU A 93 -2.72 -9.60 11.57
CA LEU A 93 -4.15 -9.43 11.33
C LEU A 93 -4.51 -9.53 9.84
N LEU A 94 -3.80 -8.78 8.99
CA LEU A 94 -4.10 -8.73 7.56
C LEU A 94 -3.70 -10.00 6.80
N ALA A 95 -2.70 -10.74 7.29
CA ALA A 95 -2.36 -12.05 6.72
C ALA A 95 -3.44 -13.10 7.06
N ASP A 96 -3.91 -13.11 8.31
CA ASP A 96 -5.00 -13.99 8.75
C ASP A 96 -6.32 -13.61 8.07
N TYR A 97 -6.58 -12.32 7.86
CA TYR A 97 -7.71 -11.84 7.08
C TYR A 97 -7.63 -12.27 5.61
N ALA A 98 -6.47 -12.12 4.96
CA ALA A 98 -6.29 -12.58 3.58
C ALA A 98 -6.54 -14.08 3.45
N LYS A 99 -6.05 -14.89 4.41
CA LYS A 99 -6.32 -16.32 4.48
C LYS A 99 -7.82 -16.61 4.61
N LEU A 100 -8.51 -15.93 5.52
CA LEU A 100 -9.95 -16.08 5.71
C LEU A 100 -10.76 -15.75 4.44
N GLU A 101 -10.40 -14.67 3.75
CA GLU A 101 -11.06 -14.30 2.49
C GLU A 101 -10.79 -15.31 1.37
N MET A 102 -9.59 -15.88 1.29
CA MET A 102 -9.27 -16.98 0.36
C MET A 102 -10.03 -18.28 0.69
N GLU A 103 -10.32 -18.54 1.96
CA GLU A 103 -11.12 -19.72 2.36
C GLU A 103 -12.61 -19.54 2.05
N LYS A 104 -13.12 -18.31 2.12
CA LYS A 104 -14.54 -18.01 1.87
C LYS A 104 -14.88 -17.74 0.41
N GLU A 105 -13.98 -17.09 -0.33
CA GLU A 105 -14.11 -16.76 -1.75
C GLU A 105 -15.30 -15.83 -2.12
N GLU A 106 -15.97 -15.22 -1.14
CA GLU A 106 -17.20 -14.43 -1.37
C GLU A 106 -16.94 -12.99 -1.85
N ARG A 107 -15.79 -12.41 -1.49
CA ARG A 107 -15.46 -10.98 -1.71
C ARG A 107 -14.20 -10.78 -2.54
N ILE A 108 -13.68 -11.84 -3.16
CA ILE A 108 -12.47 -11.78 -3.98
C ILE A 108 -12.78 -11.11 -5.32
N VAL A 109 -12.04 -10.04 -5.63
CA VAL A 109 -12.09 -9.36 -6.94
C VAL A 109 -11.05 -9.95 -7.88
N PHE A 110 -9.84 -10.20 -7.37
CA PHE A 110 -8.70 -10.74 -8.13
C PHE A 110 -7.71 -11.39 -7.16
N GLN A 111 -6.92 -12.35 -7.64
CA GLN A 111 -5.75 -12.84 -6.93
C GLN A 111 -4.72 -13.42 -7.91
N ASN A 112 -3.44 -13.26 -7.59
CA ASN A 112 -2.33 -13.94 -8.25
C ASN A 112 -1.50 -14.72 -7.20
N ALA A 113 -0.24 -15.04 -7.50
CA ALA A 113 0.58 -15.85 -6.61
C ALA A 113 0.82 -15.14 -5.26
N SER A 114 1.10 -13.84 -5.28
CA SER A 114 1.55 -13.10 -4.10
C SER A 114 0.50 -12.16 -3.48
N PHE A 115 -0.48 -11.69 -4.26
CA PHE A 115 -1.46 -10.69 -3.84
C PHE A 115 -2.90 -11.15 -3.98
N LEU A 116 -3.73 -10.66 -3.06
CA LEU A 116 -5.18 -10.84 -3.02
C LEU A 116 -5.84 -9.45 -3.10
N VAL A 117 -6.87 -9.31 -3.92
CA VAL A 117 -7.71 -8.12 -4.00
C VAL A 117 -9.11 -8.49 -3.57
N VAL A 118 -9.63 -7.79 -2.56
CA VAL A 118 -10.99 -8.01 -2.05
C VAL A 118 -11.78 -6.71 -2.00
N CYS A 119 -13.11 -6.83 -2.01
CA CYS A 119 -13.96 -5.82 -1.39
C CYS A 119 -13.93 -6.07 0.12
N PRO A 120 -13.32 -5.20 0.95
CA PRO A 120 -13.15 -5.48 2.36
C PRO A 120 -14.52 -5.62 3.04
N TRP A 121 -14.63 -6.52 4.02
CA TRP A 121 -15.91 -6.73 4.73
C TRP A 121 -16.44 -5.46 5.40
N TRP A 122 -15.54 -4.55 5.77
CA TRP A 122 -15.82 -3.26 6.40
C TRP A 122 -15.83 -2.08 5.41
N ALA A 123 -15.94 -2.33 4.10
CA ALA A 123 -15.94 -1.30 3.06
C ALA A 123 -16.94 -0.17 3.38
N VAL A 124 -16.50 1.07 3.21
CA VAL A 124 -17.33 2.28 3.34
C VAL A 124 -17.72 2.79 1.95
N TRP A 125 -16.81 2.70 0.98
CA TRP A 125 -17.09 3.09 -0.40
C TRP A 125 -17.78 1.97 -1.19
N PRO A 126 -18.68 2.28 -2.15
CA PRO A 126 -19.52 1.26 -2.79
C PRO A 126 -18.74 0.15 -3.50
N PHE A 127 -17.61 0.51 -4.10
CA PHE A 127 -16.72 -0.40 -4.79
C PHE A 127 -15.32 -0.38 -4.17
N GLU A 128 -15.20 -0.07 -2.88
CA GLU A 128 -13.91 -0.09 -2.17
C GLU A 128 -13.17 -1.39 -2.42
N THR A 129 -11.87 -1.31 -2.70
CA THR A 129 -11.03 -2.50 -2.79
C THR A 129 -9.76 -2.35 -1.97
N LEU A 130 -9.32 -3.49 -1.45
CA LEU A 130 -8.11 -3.64 -0.63
C LEU A 130 -7.20 -4.66 -1.29
N VAL A 131 -6.00 -4.22 -1.69
CA VAL A 131 -4.93 -5.07 -2.21
C VAL A 131 -4.05 -5.51 -1.03
N LEU A 132 -3.97 -6.81 -0.78
CA LEU A 132 -3.29 -7.42 0.36
C LEU A 132 -2.15 -8.32 -0.12
N ALA A 133 -0.96 -8.19 0.48
CA ALA A 133 0.04 -9.25 0.39
C ALA A 133 -0.49 -10.51 1.12
N LYS A 134 -0.44 -11.67 0.45
CA LYS A 134 -0.92 -12.95 1.01
C LYS A 134 -0.02 -13.46 2.15
N SER A 135 1.27 -13.19 2.06
CA SER A 135 2.25 -13.44 3.11
C SER A 135 2.55 -12.17 3.91
N HIS A 136 3.12 -12.30 5.11
CA HIS A 136 3.56 -11.15 5.90
C HIS A 136 4.70 -10.41 5.20
N LYS A 137 4.39 -9.24 4.67
CA LYS A 137 5.31 -8.27 4.08
C LYS A 137 5.04 -6.95 4.79
N ARG A 138 6.05 -6.31 5.35
CA ARG A 138 5.88 -5.12 6.19
C ARG A 138 5.86 -3.84 5.35
N ALA A 139 6.63 -3.82 4.27
CA ALA A 139 6.70 -2.69 3.35
C ALA A 139 7.15 -3.11 1.94
N LEU A 140 7.15 -2.16 0.99
CA LEU A 140 7.57 -2.39 -0.40
C LEU A 140 8.99 -2.95 -0.58
N VAL A 141 9.86 -2.82 0.42
CA VAL A 141 11.23 -3.35 0.41
C VAL A 141 11.31 -4.83 0.78
N ASP A 142 10.25 -5.40 1.37
CA ASP A 142 10.16 -6.85 1.61
C ASP A 142 9.78 -7.65 0.35
N LEU A 143 9.35 -6.96 -0.72
CA LEU A 143 8.97 -7.62 -1.97
C LEU A 143 10.22 -8.01 -2.78
N ASP A 144 10.27 -9.26 -3.22
CA ASP A 144 11.20 -9.68 -4.26
C ASP A 144 10.77 -9.19 -5.66
N ASP A 145 11.54 -9.54 -6.69
CA ASP A 145 11.26 -9.05 -8.05
C ASP A 145 10.00 -9.67 -8.67
N ALA A 146 9.64 -10.91 -8.32
CA ALA A 146 8.40 -11.54 -8.78
C ALA A 146 7.20 -10.93 -8.06
N GLU A 147 7.29 -10.74 -6.74
CA GLU A 147 6.26 -10.13 -5.92
C GLU A 147 5.99 -8.67 -6.32
N LYS A 148 7.02 -7.92 -6.75
CA LYS A 148 6.83 -6.57 -7.33
C LYS A 148 5.99 -6.58 -8.60
N LEU A 149 6.19 -7.59 -9.47
CA LEU A 149 5.40 -7.74 -10.69
C LEU A 149 3.96 -8.15 -10.35
N ASP A 150 3.78 -9.08 -9.41
CA ASP A 150 2.47 -9.48 -8.92
C ASP A 150 1.71 -8.30 -8.29
N PHE A 151 2.40 -7.42 -7.56
CA PHE A 151 1.77 -6.21 -7.00
C PHE A 151 1.33 -5.25 -8.11
N ALA A 152 2.18 -5.04 -9.11
CA ALA A 152 1.86 -4.20 -10.27
C ALA A 152 0.66 -4.76 -11.06
N GLU A 153 0.60 -6.08 -11.24
CA GLU A 153 -0.53 -6.77 -11.86
C GLU A 153 -1.82 -6.58 -11.06
N ALA A 154 -1.78 -6.74 -9.73
CA ALA A 154 -2.96 -6.54 -8.88
C ALA A 154 -3.54 -5.12 -9.00
N ILE A 155 -2.67 -4.09 -9.03
CA ILE A 155 -3.08 -2.70 -9.26
C ILE A 155 -3.69 -2.52 -10.66
N ALA A 156 -3.05 -3.10 -11.69
CA ALA A 156 -3.56 -3.04 -13.06
C ALA A 156 -4.93 -3.71 -13.19
N GLU A 157 -5.14 -4.83 -12.50
CA GLU A 157 -6.42 -5.54 -12.49
C GLU A 157 -7.53 -4.75 -11.79
N VAL A 158 -7.24 -4.11 -10.66
CA VAL A 158 -8.20 -3.20 -9.97
C VAL A 158 -8.62 -2.08 -10.91
N THR A 159 -7.65 -1.34 -11.46
CA THR A 159 -7.92 -0.15 -12.28
C THR A 159 -8.62 -0.49 -13.59
N ARG A 160 -8.25 -1.60 -14.25
CA ARG A 160 -8.93 -2.11 -15.45
C ARG A 160 -10.37 -2.51 -15.18
N ARG A 161 -10.65 -3.17 -14.04
CA ARG A 161 -12.01 -3.57 -13.66
C ARG A 161 -12.88 -2.38 -13.33
N TYR A 162 -12.34 -1.39 -12.63
CA TYR A 162 -13.04 -0.13 -12.37
C TYR A 162 -13.41 0.58 -13.68
N ASP A 163 -12.47 0.76 -14.61
CA ASP A 163 -12.77 1.45 -15.87
C ASP A 163 -13.85 0.71 -16.68
N ASN A 164 -13.87 -0.63 -16.62
CA ASN A 164 -14.88 -1.45 -17.28
C ASN A 164 -16.24 -1.47 -16.58
N LEU A 165 -16.33 -1.11 -15.28
CA LEU A 165 -17.58 -1.20 -14.52
C LEU A 165 -18.66 -0.27 -15.06
N PHE A 166 -18.27 0.93 -15.50
CA PHE A 166 -19.14 1.92 -16.13
C PHE A 166 -18.60 2.42 -17.48
N GLU A 167 -17.69 1.68 -18.09
CA GLU A 167 -17.05 2.00 -19.38
C GLU A 167 -16.53 3.45 -19.44
N THR A 168 -15.85 3.89 -18.38
CA THR A 168 -15.36 5.26 -18.22
C THR A 168 -14.01 5.29 -17.50
N SER A 169 -13.31 6.43 -17.55
CA SER A 169 -12.14 6.63 -16.69
C SER A 169 -12.60 6.77 -15.24
N PHE A 170 -12.51 5.69 -14.49
CA PHE A 170 -13.11 5.58 -13.18
C PHE A 170 -12.26 6.36 -12.16
N PRO A 171 -12.84 7.36 -11.45
CA PRO A 171 -12.10 8.16 -10.48
C PRO A 171 -11.88 7.38 -9.18
N TYR A 172 -10.74 7.59 -8.54
CA TYR A 172 -10.44 7.02 -7.22
C TYR A 172 -9.36 7.82 -6.51
N SER A 173 -9.33 7.72 -5.19
CA SER A 173 -8.12 7.95 -4.40
C SER A 173 -7.56 6.59 -3.99
N SER A 174 -6.26 6.41 -4.09
CA SER A 174 -5.61 5.17 -3.65
C SER A 174 -4.34 5.47 -2.89
N GLY A 175 -3.95 4.59 -1.97
CA GLY A 175 -2.81 4.82 -1.11
C GLY A 175 -2.23 3.54 -0.53
N ILE A 176 -0.91 3.50 -0.40
CA ILE A 176 -0.19 2.37 0.20
C ILE A 176 -0.03 2.63 1.70
N HIS A 177 -0.43 1.66 2.51
CA HIS A 177 -0.06 1.58 3.92
C HIS A 177 0.99 0.48 4.10
N GLN A 178 2.04 0.83 4.81
CA GLN A 178 3.24 0.02 5.00
C GLN A 178 3.96 0.46 6.28
N ALA A 179 4.98 -0.27 6.69
CA ALA A 179 5.74 0.06 7.89
C ALA A 179 6.27 1.52 7.89
N PRO A 180 6.34 2.16 9.07
CA PRO A 180 6.94 3.49 9.18
C PRO A 180 8.42 3.48 8.74
N LEU A 181 8.90 4.61 8.23
CA LEU A 181 10.32 4.82 7.89
C LEU A 181 11.21 4.77 9.15
N GLU A 182 10.67 5.26 10.27
CA GLU A 182 11.29 5.21 11.60
C GLU A 182 10.23 4.83 12.65
N GLY A 183 10.49 3.74 13.38
CA GLY A 183 9.60 3.23 14.42
C GLY A 183 10.29 2.18 15.29
N THR A 184 9.58 1.71 16.31
CA THR A 184 10.04 0.60 17.14
C THR A 184 10.03 -0.71 16.34
N GLU A 185 10.78 -1.71 16.79
CA GLU A 185 10.78 -3.01 16.15
C GLU A 185 9.38 -3.65 16.12
N GLU A 186 8.58 -3.45 17.17
CA GLU A 186 7.20 -3.94 17.23
C GLU A 186 6.31 -3.25 16.20
N GLU A 187 6.41 -1.92 16.05
CA GLU A 187 5.68 -1.18 15.00
C GLU A 187 6.01 -1.72 13.60
N ILE A 188 7.30 -1.94 13.33
CA ILE A 188 7.74 -2.43 12.02
C ILE A 188 7.29 -3.87 11.78
N ASN A 189 7.33 -4.73 12.79
CA ASN A 189 6.95 -6.14 12.66
C ASN A 189 5.42 -6.36 12.63
N ALA A 190 4.64 -5.50 13.29
CA ALA A 190 3.18 -5.56 13.22
C ALA A 190 2.62 -5.04 11.90
N SER A 191 3.36 -4.16 11.22
CA SER A 191 2.97 -3.60 9.93
C SER A 191 2.80 -4.68 8.86
N HIS A 192 1.82 -4.48 7.97
CA HIS A 192 1.56 -5.36 6.84
C HIS A 192 1.22 -4.52 5.61
N LEU A 193 1.93 -4.72 4.50
CA LEU A 193 1.81 -3.98 3.26
C LEU A 193 0.44 -4.23 2.63
N HIS A 194 -0.27 -3.16 2.36
CA HIS A 194 -1.52 -3.19 1.60
C HIS A 194 -1.78 -1.84 0.92
N MET A 195 -2.72 -1.84 -0.02
CA MET A 195 -3.11 -0.65 -0.75
C MET A 195 -4.63 -0.53 -0.80
N HIS A 196 -5.11 0.63 -0.40
CA HIS A 196 -6.53 0.98 -0.41
C HIS A 196 -6.90 1.65 -1.73
N PHE A 197 -8.10 1.38 -2.23
CA PHE A 197 -8.75 2.14 -3.29
C PHE A 197 -10.12 2.62 -2.83
N TYR A 198 -10.32 3.92 -2.86
CA TYR A 198 -11.52 4.65 -2.45
C TYR A 198 -12.23 5.29 -3.65
N PRO A 199 -13.08 4.54 -4.37
CA PRO A 199 -13.86 5.02 -5.51
C PRO A 199 -15.16 5.75 -5.09
N PRO A 200 -15.48 6.94 -5.63
CA PRO A 200 -16.68 7.69 -5.26
C PRO A 200 -17.95 7.30 -6.03
N LEU A 201 -17.84 6.64 -7.20
CA LEU A 201 -19.00 6.35 -8.04
C LEU A 201 -19.86 5.23 -7.45
N LEU A 202 -21.18 5.32 -7.65
CA LEU A 202 -22.16 4.39 -7.07
C LEU A 202 -23.06 3.71 -8.12
N ARG A 203 -23.68 4.47 -9.04
CA ARG A 203 -24.71 3.94 -9.95
C ARG A 203 -24.40 4.09 -11.44
N SER A 204 -23.61 5.07 -11.82
CA SER A 204 -23.27 5.36 -13.22
C SER A 204 -22.01 6.22 -13.30
N ALA A 205 -21.53 6.46 -14.52
CA ALA A 205 -20.42 7.37 -14.81
C ALA A 205 -20.71 8.85 -14.48
N THR A 206 -21.96 9.19 -14.15
CA THR A 206 -22.46 10.52 -13.78
C THR A 206 -23.39 10.48 -12.56
#